data_AF-A0A497BWX6-F1
#
_entry.id   AF-A0A497BWX6-F1
#
_cell.length_a   1.000
_cell.length_b   1.000
_cell.length_c   1.000
_cell.angle_alpha   90.00
_cell.angle_beta   90.00
_cell.angle_gamma   90.00
#
_symmetry.space_group_name_H-M   'P 1'
#
loop_
_entity.id
_entity.type
_entity.pdbx_description
1 polymer ?
#
loop_
_entity_poly.entity_id
_entity_poly.type
_entity_poly.pdbx_seq_one_letter_code
_entity_poly.pdbx_strand_id
1 'polypeptide(L)'
;MSNKHKEKRQLTAAQKWVIALALVTLALGLGNLVRAAMALYHAARLPDLPMTVSWAYLAAMGGFWSVAFIICAVGLILFRRWGRWLTLATVTLYEIHVWINHFLFDANDYAHQTRPRDLLLTLLLLVLVWTLLNWPSVRKVFE
;
A
#
# COMPACT_ATOMS: atom_id res chain seq x y z
N MET A 1 -45.13 20.07 -3.43
CA MET A 1 -43.74 20.56 -3.39
C MET A 1 -43.12 20.18 -2.05
N SER A 2 -42.21 19.20 -2.01
CA SER A 2 -41.34 18.98 -0.84
C SER A 2 -39.96 18.62 -1.36
N ASN A 3 -39.16 19.66 -1.58
CA ASN A 3 -37.78 19.53 -2.03
C ASN A 3 -36.96 19.21 -0.78
N LYS A 4 -36.94 17.94 -0.37
CA LYS A 4 -36.00 17.44 0.65
C LYS A 4 -34.59 17.58 0.08
N HIS A 5 -33.94 18.69 0.35
CA HIS A 5 -32.51 18.84 0.16
C HIS A 5 -31.82 17.69 0.88
N LYS A 6 -31.32 16.72 0.10
CA LYS A 6 -30.23 15.85 0.53
C LYS A 6 -29.07 16.77 0.89
N GLU A 7 -28.96 17.15 2.16
CA GLU A 7 -27.72 17.67 2.71
C GLU A 7 -26.64 16.62 2.45
N LYS A 8 -25.88 16.80 1.38
CA LYS A 8 -24.65 16.06 1.16
C LYS A 8 -23.73 16.48 2.31
N ARG A 9 -23.67 15.65 3.36
CA ARG A 9 -22.78 15.83 4.50
C ARG A 9 -21.37 16.02 3.94
N GLN A 10 -20.89 17.26 3.96
CA GLN A 10 -19.61 17.60 3.33
C GLN A 10 -18.48 17.03 4.17
N LEU A 11 -17.53 16.35 3.54
CA LEU A 11 -16.34 15.86 4.21
C LEU A 11 -15.48 17.05 4.67
N THR A 12 -14.99 16.98 5.90
CA THR A 12 -14.01 17.95 6.41
C THR A 12 -12.69 17.83 5.63
N ALA A 13 -11.84 18.86 5.67
CA ALA A 13 -10.53 18.80 5.04
C ALA A 13 -9.70 17.60 5.53
N ALA A 14 -9.75 17.31 6.84
CA ALA A 14 -9.07 16.15 7.43
C ALA A 14 -9.62 14.82 6.89
N GLN A 15 -10.94 14.67 6.78
CA GLN A 15 -11.55 13.47 6.19
C GLN A 15 -11.16 13.31 4.72
N LYS A 16 -11.11 14.40 3.94
CA LYS A 16 -10.65 14.34 2.53
C LYS A 16 -9.22 13.82 2.44
N TRP A 17 -8.32 14.27 3.32
CA TRP A 17 -6.95 13.76 3.39
C TRP A 17 -6.88 12.28 3.77
N VAL A 18 -7.68 11.84 4.74
CA VAL A 18 -7.76 10.42 5.11
C VAL A 18 -8.27 9.57 3.94
N ILE A 19 -9.27 10.04 3.20
CA ILE A 19 -9.77 9.36 2.01
C ILE A 19 -8.72 9.33 0.90
N ALA A 20 -8.02 10.44 0.65
CA ALA A 20 -6.92 10.47 -0.31
C ALA A 20 -5.83 9.44 0.06
N LEU A 21 -5.46 9.36 1.34
CA LEU A 21 -4.52 8.35 1.82
C LEU A 21 -5.07 6.93 1.65
N ALA A 22 -6.36 6.70 1.93
CA ALA A 22 -6.97 5.40 1.72
C ALA A 22 -6.94 4.97 0.24
N LEU A 23 -7.10 5.91 -0.69
CA LEU A 23 -6.97 5.64 -2.12
C LEU A 23 -5.52 5.29 -2.51
N VAL A 24 -4.53 5.97 -1.94
CA VAL A 24 -3.11 5.62 -2.12
C VAL A 24 -2.85 4.21 -1.59
N THR A 25 -3.30 3.90 -0.37
CA THR A 25 -3.18 2.57 0.25
C THR A 25 -3.87 1.50 -0.61
N LEU A 26 -5.05 1.81 -1.16
CA LEU A 26 -5.76 0.90 -2.06
C LEU A 26 -4.99 0.66 -3.36
N ALA A 27 -4.39 1.70 -3.94
CA ALA A 27 -3.56 1.58 -5.13
C ALA A 27 -2.34 0.68 -4.89
N LEU A 28 -1.70 0.77 -3.71
CA LEU A 28 -0.63 -0.14 -3.30
C LEU A 28 -1.13 -1.59 -3.20
N GLY A 29 -2.32 -1.81 -2.65
CA GLY A 29 -2.96 -3.12 -2.59
C GLY A 29 -3.22 -3.70 -3.99
N LEU A 30 -3.82 -2.91 -4.88
CA LEU A 30 -4.08 -3.31 -6.26
C LEU A 30 -2.80 -3.57 -7.05
N GLY A 31 -1.75 -2.77 -6.87
CA GLY A 31 -0.44 -3.03 -7.48
C GLY A 31 0.14 -4.38 -7.06
N ASN A 32 0.04 -4.72 -5.78
CA ASN A 32 0.46 -6.02 -5.25
C ASN A 32 -0.42 -7.17 -5.76
N LEU A 33 -1.72 -6.94 -5.96
CA LEU A 33 -2.62 -7.92 -6.58
C LEU A 33 -2.23 -8.21 -8.03
N VAL A 34 -1.95 -7.16 -8.81
CA VAL A 34 -1.46 -7.30 -10.20
C VAL A 34 -0.14 -8.08 -10.21
N ARG A 35 0.79 -7.77 -9.30
CA ARG A 35 2.04 -8.54 -9.16
C ARG A 35 1.79 -10.02 -8.89
N ALA A 36 0.85 -10.33 -7.99
CA ALA A 36 0.49 -11.72 -7.69
C ALA A 36 -0.14 -12.43 -8.90
N ALA A 37 -1.07 -11.77 -9.58
CA ALA A 37 -1.71 -12.31 -10.77
C ALA A 37 -0.70 -12.55 -11.90
N MET A 38 0.23 -11.63 -12.13
CA MET A 38 1.30 -11.79 -13.11
C MET A 38 2.23 -12.94 -12.74
N ALA A 39 2.58 -13.11 -11.46
CA ALA A 39 3.40 -14.24 -11.01
C ALA A 39 2.71 -15.59 -11.28
N LEU A 40 1.41 -15.71 -11.01
CA LEU A 40 0.64 -16.92 -11.31
C LEU A 40 0.52 -17.17 -12.82
N TYR A 41 0.29 -16.11 -13.60
CA TYR A 41 0.22 -16.18 -15.05
C TYR A 41 1.55 -16.66 -15.66
N HIS A 42 2.68 -16.12 -15.17
CA HIS A 42 4.00 -16.54 -15.62
C HIS A 42 4.38 -17.93 -15.11
N ALA A 43 3.99 -18.32 -13.89
CA ALA A 43 4.20 -19.68 -13.40
C ALA A 43 3.63 -20.74 -14.35
N ALA A 44 2.46 -20.46 -14.93
CA ALA A 44 1.80 -21.37 -15.86
C ALA A 44 2.42 -21.39 -17.27
N ARG A 45 3.11 -20.32 -17.68
CA ARG A 45 3.65 -20.17 -19.05
C ARG A 45 5.16 -20.33 -19.16
N LEU A 46 5.88 -20.05 -18.08
CA LEU A 46 7.33 -20.02 -17.99
C LEU A 46 7.78 -20.71 -16.69
N PRO A 47 7.39 -21.99 -16.48
CA PRO A 47 7.69 -22.69 -15.23
C PRO A 47 9.20 -22.88 -15.00
N ASP A 48 9.97 -23.05 -16.08
CA ASP A 48 11.40 -23.39 -16.02
C ASP A 48 12.32 -22.16 -16.17
N LEU A 49 11.76 -20.95 -16.11
CA LEU A 49 12.57 -19.74 -16.21
C LEU A 49 13.50 -19.62 -14.99
N PRO A 50 14.82 -19.52 -15.17
CA PRO A 50 15.75 -19.37 -14.06
C PRO A 50 15.50 -18.02 -13.38
N MET A 51 15.04 -18.08 -12.13
CA MET A 51 14.69 -16.91 -11.32
C MET A 51 15.41 -16.97 -9.97
N THR A 52 15.77 -15.81 -9.44
CA THR A 52 16.35 -15.70 -8.09
C THR A 52 15.35 -16.05 -6.99
N VAL A 53 14.05 -15.86 -7.27
CA VAL A 53 12.93 -16.21 -6.39
C VAL A 53 11.85 -16.95 -7.16
N SER A 54 11.15 -17.89 -6.50
CA SER A 54 10.10 -18.67 -7.15
C SER A 54 8.86 -17.82 -7.48
N TRP A 55 8.14 -18.20 -8.54
CA TRP A 55 6.84 -17.60 -8.87
C TRP A 55 5.83 -17.72 -7.72
N ALA A 56 5.84 -18.86 -7.03
CA ALA A 56 4.97 -19.10 -5.88
C ALA A 56 5.22 -18.10 -4.75
N TYR A 57 6.50 -17.79 -4.47
CA TYR A 57 6.85 -16.77 -3.47
C TYR A 57 6.34 -15.38 -3.87
N LEU A 58 6.55 -14.97 -5.12
CA LEU A 58 6.06 -13.68 -5.62
C LEU A 58 4.54 -13.56 -5.57
N ALA A 59 3.83 -14.64 -5.93
CA ALA A 59 2.38 -14.72 -5.86
C ALA A 59 1.88 -14.62 -4.41
N ALA A 60 2.47 -15.40 -3.50
CA ALA A 60 2.10 -15.40 -2.09
C ALA A 60 2.35 -14.03 -1.44
N MET A 61 3.53 -13.42 -1.65
CA MET A 61 3.85 -12.11 -1.09
C MET A 61 2.98 -11.00 -1.71
N GLY A 62 2.74 -11.02 -3.02
CA GLY A 62 1.81 -10.08 -3.67
C GLY A 62 0.39 -10.22 -3.11
N GLY A 63 -0.10 -11.45 -2.94
CA GLY A 63 -1.43 -11.72 -2.36
C GLY A 63 -1.55 -11.23 -0.91
N PHE A 64 -0.57 -11.57 -0.07
CA PHE A 64 -0.53 -11.15 1.33
C PHE A 64 -0.57 -9.62 1.48
N TRP A 65 0.33 -8.90 0.79
CA TRP A 65 0.37 -7.44 0.87
C TRP A 65 -0.85 -6.77 0.25
N SER A 66 -1.41 -7.34 -0.83
CA SER A 66 -2.68 -6.89 -1.40
C SER A 66 -3.79 -6.90 -0.34
N VAL A 67 -3.99 -8.04 0.33
CA VAL A 67 -5.03 -8.18 1.36
C VAL A 67 -4.77 -7.22 2.51
N ALA A 68 -3.53 -7.13 3.00
CA ALA A 68 -3.17 -6.24 4.10
C ALA A 68 -3.50 -4.77 3.78
N PHE A 69 -3.14 -4.29 2.58
CA PHE A 69 -3.42 -2.92 2.16
C PHE A 69 -4.90 -2.66 1.92
N ILE A 70 -5.65 -3.63 1.39
CA ILE A 70 -7.11 -3.49 1.25
C ILE A 70 -7.77 -3.34 2.62
N ILE A 71 -7.37 -4.16 3.61
CA ILE A 71 -7.89 -4.05 4.99
C ILE A 71 -7.54 -2.68 5.58
N CYS A 72 -6.32 -2.18 5.37
CA CYS A 72 -5.92 -0.83 5.78
C CYS A 72 -6.80 0.25 5.14
N ALA A 73 -7.00 0.20 3.82
CA ALA A 73 -7.81 1.15 3.08
C ALA A 73 -9.26 1.16 3.59
N VAL A 74 -9.85 -0.01 3.83
CA VAL A 74 -11.18 -0.14 4.44
C VAL A 74 -11.21 0.50 5.82
N GLY A 75 -10.23 0.22 6.67
CA GLY A 75 -10.12 0.84 8.00
C GLY A 75 -10.05 2.36 7.96
N LEU A 76 -9.31 2.92 7.00
CA LEU A 76 -9.19 4.36 6.78
C LEU A 76 -10.50 4.99 6.26
N ILE A 77 -11.16 4.36 5.27
CA ILE A 77 -12.44 4.83 4.71
C ILE A 77 -13.54 4.83 5.77
N LEU A 78 -13.53 3.83 6.65
CA LEU A 78 -14.45 3.74 7.78
C LEU A 78 -14.03 4.61 8.98
N PHE A 79 -12.95 5.39 8.84
CA PHE A 79 -12.39 6.25 9.89
C PHE A 79 -12.16 5.53 11.23
N ARG A 80 -11.80 4.24 11.18
CA ARG A 80 -11.62 3.45 12.40
C ARG A 80 -10.22 3.64 12.98
N ARG A 81 -10.14 3.75 14.31
CA ARG A 81 -8.87 3.85 15.05
C ARG A 81 -7.87 2.74 14.71
N TRP A 82 -8.36 1.51 14.51
CA TRP A 82 -7.50 0.38 14.11
C TRP A 82 -6.93 0.58 12.69
N GLY A 83 -7.67 1.21 11.77
CA GLY A 83 -7.21 1.47 10.40
C GLY A 83 -5.99 2.38 10.36
N ARG A 84 -5.93 3.38 11.24
CA ARG A 84 -4.77 4.26 11.42
C ARG A 84 -3.52 3.47 11.80
N TRP A 85 -3.61 2.70 12.88
CA TRP A 85 -2.46 1.93 13.40
C TRP A 85 -2.04 0.81 12.46
N LEU A 86 -3.01 0.12 11.87
CA LEU A 86 -2.73 -0.93 10.90
C LEU A 86 -2.01 -0.36 9.68
N THR A 87 -2.46 0.78 9.13
CA THR A 87 -1.79 1.42 7.99
C THR A 87 -0.34 1.78 8.31
N LEU A 88 -0.07 2.38 9.48
CA LEU A 88 1.29 2.71 9.90
C LEU A 88 2.19 1.47 9.98
N ALA A 89 1.69 0.41 10.61
CA ALA A 89 2.42 -0.85 10.74
C ALA A 89 2.64 -1.53 9.38
N THR A 90 1.58 -1.68 8.58
CA THR A 90 1.60 -2.36 7.29
C THR A 90 2.51 -1.65 6.30
N VAL A 91 2.44 -0.31 6.15
CA VAL A 91 3.33 0.43 5.26
C VAL A 91 4.79 0.24 5.70
N THR A 92 5.08 0.37 6.99
CA THR A 92 6.45 0.24 7.51
C THR A 92 7.01 -1.17 7.25
N LEU A 93 6.23 -2.21 7.56
CA LEU A 93 6.64 -3.59 7.33
C LEU A 93 6.76 -3.93 5.83
N TYR A 94 5.89 -3.35 4.99
CA TYR A 94 5.95 -3.53 3.54
C TYR A 94 7.26 -2.98 2.98
N GLU A 95 7.64 -1.75 3.35
CA GLU A 95 8.89 -1.15 2.89
C GLU A 95 10.11 -1.95 3.39
N ILE A 96 10.13 -2.37 4.67
CA ILE A 96 11.19 -3.25 5.20
C ILE A 96 11.30 -4.52 4.36
N HIS A 97 10.17 -5.16 4.06
CA HIS A 97 10.14 -6.37 3.25
C HIS A 97 10.65 -6.15 1.82
N VAL A 98 10.26 -5.04 1.17
CA VAL A 98 10.75 -4.67 -0.16
C VAL A 98 12.27 -4.53 -0.15
N TRP A 99 12.82 -3.84 0.85
CA TRP A 99 14.26 -3.66 0.96
C TRP A 99 15.01 -4.96 1.26
N ILE A 100 14.46 -5.83 2.12
CA ILE A 100 15.00 -7.18 2.32
C ILE A 100 15.08 -7.94 0.98
N ASN A 101 14.04 -7.85 0.14
CA ASN A 101 14.05 -8.51 -1.16
C ASN A 101 15.12 -7.91 -2.09
N HIS A 102 15.26 -6.58 -2.14
CA HIS A 102 16.33 -5.92 -2.90
C HIS A 102 17.72 -6.35 -2.44
N PHE A 103 17.95 -6.48 -1.14
CA PHE A 103 19.26 -6.90 -0.62
C PHE A 103 19.57 -8.38 -0.89
N LEU A 104 18.57 -9.25 -0.89
CA LEU A 104 18.76 -10.70 -1.04
C LEU A 104 18.70 -11.18 -2.48
N PHE A 105 17.93 -10.54 -3.35
CA PHE A 105 17.53 -11.11 -4.65
C PHE A 105 17.86 -10.25 -5.87
N ASP A 106 18.37 -9.03 -5.69
CA ASP A 106 18.85 -8.21 -6.82
C ASP A 106 20.16 -8.78 -7.36
N ALA A 107 20.08 -9.52 -8.46
CA ALA A 107 21.25 -10.14 -9.09
C ALA A 107 21.88 -9.30 -10.23
N ASN A 108 21.31 -8.13 -10.58
CA ASN A 108 21.71 -7.38 -11.78
C ASN A 108 22.13 -5.93 -11.47
N ASP A 109 23.17 -5.43 -12.14
CA ASP A 109 23.67 -4.05 -12.01
C ASP A 109 22.60 -3.00 -12.34
N TYR A 110 21.63 -3.34 -13.20
CA TYR A 110 20.50 -2.47 -13.52
C TYR A 110 19.58 -2.21 -12.32
N ALA A 111 19.43 -3.20 -11.42
CA ALA A 111 18.66 -3.02 -10.19
C ALA A 111 19.34 -2.03 -9.23
N HIS A 112 20.68 -1.95 -9.26
CA HIS A 112 21.43 -1.02 -8.42
C HIS A 112 21.28 0.43 -8.87
N GLN A 113 21.06 0.68 -10.18
CA GLN A 113 20.84 2.04 -10.69
C GLN A 113 19.47 2.62 -10.30
N THR A 114 18.44 1.79 -10.11
CA THR A 114 17.11 2.29 -9.69
C THR A 114 16.96 2.46 -8.18
N ARG A 115 17.83 1.82 -7.38
CA ARG A 115 17.80 1.89 -5.91
C ARG A 115 17.68 3.30 -5.31
N PRO A 116 18.39 4.34 -5.79
CA PRO A 116 18.27 5.68 -5.20
C PRO A 116 16.87 6.27 -5.39
N ARG A 117 16.26 6.03 -6.56
CA ARG A 117 14.90 6.45 -6.85
C ARG A 117 13.90 5.68 -5.97
N ASP A 118 14.07 4.37 -5.86
CA ASP A 118 13.20 3.53 -5.05
C ASP A 118 13.28 3.93 -3.57
N LEU A 119 14.48 4.24 -3.06
CA LEU A 119 14.70 4.76 -1.71
C LEU A 119 13.99 6.09 -1.48
N LEU A 120 14.10 7.01 -2.44
CA LEU A 120 13.41 8.29 -2.35
C LEU A 120 11.88 8.10 -2.30
N LEU A 121 11.34 7.20 -3.11
CA LEU A 121 9.90 6.88 -3.11
C LEU A 121 9.46 6.21 -1.80
N THR A 122 10.24 5.25 -1.27
CA THR A 122 10.01 4.63 0.05
C THR A 122 9.97 5.70 1.14
N LEU A 123 10.98 6.56 1.20
CA LEU A 123 11.08 7.63 2.21
C LEU A 123 9.90 8.61 2.08
N LEU A 124 9.55 8.99 0.86
CA LEU A 124 8.44 9.90 0.61
C LEU A 124 7.10 9.28 1.04
N LEU A 125 6.86 8.00 0.75
CA LEU A 125 5.67 7.29 1.19
C LEU A 125 5.60 7.21 2.73
N LEU A 126 6.70 6.82 3.38
CA LEU A 126 6.76 6.74 4.84
C LEU A 126 6.51 8.10 5.47
N VAL A 127 7.21 9.14 5.03
CA VAL A 127 7.01 10.51 5.55
C VAL A 127 5.57 10.95 5.34
N LEU A 128 5.00 10.74 4.15
CA LEU A 128 3.61 11.10 3.86
C LEU A 128 2.62 10.39 4.80
N VAL A 129 2.70 9.06 4.91
CA VAL A 129 1.78 8.26 5.73
C VAL A 129 1.92 8.63 7.21
N TRP A 130 3.15 8.69 7.72
CA TRP A 130 3.41 8.99 9.13
C TRP A 130 3.01 10.41 9.51
N THR A 131 3.34 11.40 8.69
CA THR A 131 2.99 12.81 8.97
C THR A 131 1.48 13.01 8.91
N LEU A 132 0.82 12.52 7.86
CA LEU A 132 -0.62 12.71 7.68
C LEU A 132 -1.43 12.02 8.79
N LEU A 133 -1.12 10.76 9.10
CA LEU A 133 -1.86 10.00 10.13
C LEU A 133 -1.56 10.43 11.56
N ASN A 134 -0.45 11.14 11.80
CA ASN A 134 -0.12 11.72 13.11
C ASN A 134 -0.43 13.22 13.22
N TRP A 135 -0.89 13.85 12.15
CA TRP A 135 -1.32 15.25 12.18
C TRP A 135 -2.50 15.43 13.15
N PRO A 136 -2.48 16.41 14.08
CA PRO A 136 -3.50 16.53 15.13
C PRO A 136 -4.94 16.54 14.61
N SER A 137 -5.21 17.29 13.54
CA SER A 137 -6.54 17.37 12.91
C SER A 137 -7.00 16.05 12.28
N VAL A 138 -6.07 15.22 11.78
CA VAL A 138 -6.37 13.90 11.21
C VAL A 138 -6.55 12.87 12.33
N ARG A 139 -5.75 12.94 13.40
CA ARG A 139 -5.88 12.05 14.56
C ARG A 139 -7.29 12.10 15.15
N LYS A 140 -7.87 13.30 15.27
CA LYS A 140 -9.26 13.52 15.73
C LYS A 140 -10.32 12.86 14.86
N VAL A 141 -10.02 12.49 13.62
CA VAL A 141 -10.95 11.76 12.75
C VAL A 141 -11.11 10.30 13.18
N PHE A 142 -10.12 9.76 13.91
CA PHE A 142 -10.05 8.37 14.35
C PHE A 142 -10.30 8.18 15.85
N GLU A 143 -10.61 9.27 16.57
CA GLU A 143 -10.98 9.29 17.99
C GLU A 143 -12.51 9.13 18.12
#